data_AF-A0A832G0T5-F1
#
_entry.id   AF-A0A832G0T5-F1
#
_cell.length_a   1.000
_cell.length_b   1.000
_cell.length_c   1.000
_cell.angle_alpha   90.00
_cell.angle_beta   90.00
_cell.angle_gamma   90.00
#
_symmetry.space_group_name_H-M   'P 1'
#
loop_
_entity.id
_entity.type
_entity.pdbx_description
1 polymer ?
#
loop_
_entity_poly.entity_id
_entity_poly.type
_entity_poly.pdbx_seq_one_letter_code
_entity_poly.pdbx_strand_id
1 'polypeptide(L)'
;PGGTSAHFVGGSLAGILLGPFAGCVSMAIVLTIQTLVFNDGGITAWGANVWNMAVVNVFVGYYVYKALQRFGKTFASFIAGWIGITIAAIFAGIELGLSTSFAYGLSITVPVMGLWHAILGVIEGVITAGVVGYIATRRSDLLEKGETGKVPFVLIGLMIVLSPVFAYLAEEVGYSEPLENVAEFLGLEENTINPGLLPDYTIPGLDPYIGTLLSGAIGVLIVFLLSFAVKYAHSSRKNT
;
A
#
# COMPACT_ATOMS: atom_id res chain seq x y z
N PRO A 1 -13.66 -8.85 12.26
CA PRO A 1 -13.84 -7.81 11.23
C PRO A 1 -12.59 -6.94 11.22
N GLY A 2 -11.71 -7.16 10.25
CA GLY A 2 -10.36 -6.61 10.27
C GLY A 2 -9.62 -7.10 9.03
N GLY A 3 -9.80 -6.38 7.93
CA GLY A 3 -9.22 -6.82 6.67
C GLY A 3 -9.33 -5.86 5.50
N THR A 4 -9.98 -4.69 5.66
CA THR A 4 -10.04 -3.70 4.59
C THR A 4 -10.05 -2.29 5.14
N SER A 5 -8.86 -1.71 5.16
CA SER A 5 -8.64 -0.29 5.39
C SER A 5 -8.52 0.42 4.05
N ALA A 6 -9.13 1.61 3.92
CA ALA A 6 -8.95 2.42 2.73
C ALA A 6 -7.69 3.27 2.90
N HIS A 7 -6.56 2.77 2.42
CA HIS A 7 -5.25 3.40 2.56
C HIS A 7 -4.48 3.41 1.22
N PHE A 8 -3.39 4.18 1.19
CA PHE A 8 -2.53 4.27 0.02
C PHE A 8 -1.63 3.04 -0.08
N VAL A 9 -1.61 2.39 -1.24
CA VAL A 9 -0.89 1.11 -1.41
C VAL A 9 0.45 1.30 -2.13
N GLY A 10 0.49 2.15 -3.16
CA GLY A 10 1.71 2.40 -3.94
C GLY A 10 2.05 1.28 -4.94
N GLY A 11 1.14 0.35 -5.20
CA GLY A 11 1.34 -0.75 -6.15
C GLY A 11 1.61 -0.25 -7.57
N SER A 12 0.82 0.70 -8.06
CA SER A 12 1.06 1.34 -9.36
C SER A 12 2.45 2.00 -9.45
N LEU A 13 2.88 2.70 -8.39
CA LEU A 13 4.20 3.33 -8.35
C LEU A 13 5.32 2.28 -8.40
N ALA A 14 5.20 1.21 -7.61
CA ALA A 14 6.14 0.09 -7.62
C ALA A 14 6.23 -0.55 -9.02
N GLY A 15 5.08 -0.78 -9.67
CA GLY A 15 5.02 -1.30 -11.03
C GLY A 15 5.69 -0.41 -12.06
N ILE A 16 5.46 0.91 -12.00
CA ILE A 16 6.08 1.88 -12.92
C ILE A 16 7.59 1.95 -12.76
N LEU A 17 8.09 1.92 -11.52
CA LEU A 17 9.52 2.10 -11.23
C LEU A 17 10.34 0.81 -11.39
N LEU A 18 9.78 -0.34 -11.04
CA LEU A 18 10.51 -1.62 -10.98
C LEU A 18 10.12 -2.58 -12.11
N GLY A 19 9.04 -2.27 -12.85
CA GLY A 19 8.36 -3.23 -13.72
C GLY A 19 7.41 -4.15 -12.93
N PRO A 20 6.50 -4.85 -13.63
CA PRO A 20 5.38 -5.52 -12.98
C PRO A 20 5.82 -6.67 -12.06
N PHE A 21 6.77 -7.51 -12.50
CA PHE A 21 7.22 -8.66 -11.70
C PHE A 21 8.02 -8.26 -10.45
N ALA A 22 8.99 -7.36 -10.60
CA ALA A 22 9.77 -6.88 -9.45
C ALA A 22 8.92 -6.00 -8.52
N GLY A 23 7.96 -5.25 -9.07
CA GLY A 23 6.93 -4.54 -8.30
C GLY A 23 6.09 -5.49 -7.45
N CYS A 24 5.60 -6.60 -8.02
CA CYS A 24 4.84 -7.62 -7.28
C CYS A 24 5.63 -8.18 -6.11
N VAL A 25 6.89 -8.57 -6.34
CA VAL A 25 7.76 -9.11 -5.28
C VAL A 25 8.00 -8.08 -4.19
N SER A 26 8.26 -6.82 -4.58
CA SER A 26 8.49 -5.74 -3.62
C SER A 26 7.25 -5.49 -2.75
N MET A 27 6.07 -5.42 -3.37
CA MET A 27 4.82 -5.24 -2.64
C MET A 27 4.48 -6.44 -1.76
N ALA A 28 4.73 -7.68 -2.21
CA ALA A 28 4.51 -8.86 -1.39
C ALA A 28 5.36 -8.83 -0.11
N ILE A 29 6.62 -8.38 -0.19
CA ILE A 29 7.49 -8.21 0.99
C ILE A 29 6.91 -7.17 1.95
N VAL A 30 6.44 -6.03 1.43
CA VAL A 30 5.81 -4.97 2.23
C VAL A 30 4.57 -5.52 2.96
N LEU A 31 3.68 -6.21 2.24
CA LEU A 31 2.46 -6.80 2.79
C LEU A 31 2.77 -7.87 3.86
N THR A 32 3.81 -8.68 3.66
CA THR A 32 4.25 -9.64 4.69
C THR A 32 4.69 -8.94 5.97
N ILE A 33 5.40 -7.82 5.86
CA ILE A 33 5.81 -7.03 7.03
C ILE A 33 4.58 -6.41 7.70
N GLN A 34 3.66 -5.84 6.93
CA GLN A 34 2.39 -5.30 7.43
C GLN A 34 1.62 -6.33 8.24
N THR A 35 1.43 -7.53 7.69
CA THR A 35 0.70 -8.60 8.36
C THR A 35 1.42 -9.16 9.59
N LEU A 36 2.73 -9.35 9.56
CA LEU A 36 3.45 -10.01 10.66
C LEU A 36 3.90 -9.05 11.76
N VAL A 37 4.32 -7.85 11.40
CA VAL A 37 4.87 -6.86 12.35
C VAL A 37 3.77 -5.95 12.85
N PHE A 38 2.92 -5.46 11.97
CA PHE A 38 1.92 -4.43 12.31
C PHE A 38 0.52 -4.98 12.54
N ASN A 39 0.34 -6.31 12.39
CA ASN A 39 -0.98 -6.95 12.41
C ASN A 39 -1.97 -6.35 11.39
N ASP A 40 -1.46 -5.75 10.31
CA ASP A 40 -2.26 -5.07 9.30
C ASP A 40 -2.57 -6.06 8.15
N GLY A 41 -3.85 -6.34 7.95
CA GLY A 41 -4.37 -7.19 6.89
C GLY A 41 -4.51 -8.68 7.21
N GLY A 42 -4.15 -9.15 8.41
CA GLY A 42 -4.43 -10.51 8.91
C GLY A 42 -3.76 -11.69 8.15
N ILE A 43 -3.27 -12.69 8.89
CA ILE A 43 -2.54 -13.83 8.29
C ILE A 43 -3.40 -14.65 7.33
N THR A 44 -4.69 -14.83 7.65
CA THR A 44 -5.63 -15.62 6.84
C THR A 44 -6.05 -14.90 5.56
N ALA A 45 -6.03 -13.57 5.55
CA ALA A 45 -6.33 -12.74 4.38
C ALA A 45 -5.07 -12.34 3.58
N TRP A 46 -3.86 -12.71 4.05
CA TRP A 46 -2.59 -12.36 3.39
C TRP A 46 -2.56 -12.70 1.90
N GLY A 47 -3.08 -13.87 1.50
CA GLY A 47 -3.12 -14.27 0.09
C GLY A 47 -4.01 -13.36 -0.78
N ALA A 48 -5.18 -12.98 -0.26
CA ALA A 48 -6.09 -12.03 -0.91
C ALA A 48 -5.46 -10.64 -1.00
N ASN A 49 -4.80 -10.19 0.08
CA ASN A 49 -4.08 -8.92 0.11
C ASN A 49 -2.94 -8.87 -0.92
N VAL A 50 -2.13 -9.93 -1.02
CA VAL A 50 -1.08 -10.05 -2.04
C VAL A 50 -1.69 -10.02 -3.44
N TRP A 51 -2.79 -10.73 -3.69
CA TRP A 51 -3.47 -10.69 -4.98
C TRP A 51 -3.94 -9.26 -5.34
N ASN A 52 -4.67 -8.59 -4.45
CA ASN A 52 -5.23 -7.27 -4.73
C ASN A 52 -4.14 -6.20 -4.85
N MET A 53 -3.26 -6.10 -3.86
CA MET A 53 -2.33 -4.98 -3.72
C MET A 53 -1.00 -5.22 -4.41
N ALA A 54 -0.47 -6.44 -4.40
CA ALA A 54 0.82 -6.74 -5.04
C ALA A 54 0.67 -7.20 -6.49
N VAL A 55 -0.44 -7.82 -6.89
CA VAL A 55 -0.65 -8.26 -8.27
C VAL A 55 -1.55 -7.29 -9.02
N VAL A 56 -2.82 -7.18 -8.67
CA VAL A 56 -3.81 -6.40 -9.43
C VAL A 56 -3.40 -4.92 -9.51
N ASN A 57 -3.15 -4.25 -8.38
CA ASN A 57 -2.75 -2.84 -8.38
C ASN A 57 -1.48 -2.60 -9.23
N VAL A 58 -0.44 -3.43 -9.04
CA VAL A 58 0.85 -3.32 -9.75
C VAL A 58 0.68 -3.51 -11.27
N PHE A 59 -0.01 -4.57 -11.70
CA PHE A 59 -0.17 -4.87 -13.12
C PHE A 59 -1.09 -3.87 -13.82
N VAL A 60 -2.21 -3.51 -13.20
CA VAL A 60 -3.13 -2.49 -13.74
C VAL A 60 -2.41 -1.16 -13.85
N GLY A 61 -1.76 -0.71 -12.78
CA GLY A 61 -0.98 0.53 -12.78
C GLY A 61 0.08 0.56 -13.86
N TYR A 62 0.89 -0.50 -13.97
CA TYR A 62 1.95 -0.61 -14.98
C TYR A 62 1.41 -0.53 -16.41
N TYR A 63 0.37 -1.29 -16.75
CA TYR A 63 -0.16 -1.31 -18.11
C TYR A 63 -0.94 -0.04 -18.46
N VAL A 64 -1.67 0.55 -17.52
CA VAL A 64 -2.31 1.85 -17.69
C VAL A 64 -1.26 2.92 -17.97
N TYR A 65 -0.17 2.95 -17.19
CA TYR A 65 0.95 3.87 -17.44
C TYR A 65 1.55 3.64 -18.84
N LYS A 66 1.85 2.39 -19.21
CA LYS A 66 2.42 2.06 -20.53
C LYS A 66 1.51 2.45 -21.70
N ALA A 67 0.19 2.34 -21.54
CA ALA A 67 -0.78 2.74 -22.56
C ALA A 67 -0.88 4.27 -22.71
N LEU A 68 -0.74 5.00 -21.60
CA LEU A 68 -0.98 6.44 -21.55
C LEU A 68 0.30 7.30 -21.61
N GLN A 69 1.49 6.74 -21.37
CA GLN A 69 2.74 7.51 -21.27
C GLN A 69 3.05 8.36 -22.51
N ARG A 70 2.53 7.97 -23.69
CA ARG A 70 2.64 8.74 -24.93
C ARG A 70 1.91 10.09 -24.89
N PHE A 71 0.92 10.25 -24.00
CA PHE A 71 0.17 11.49 -23.78
C PHE A 71 0.77 12.35 -22.67
N GLY A 72 1.88 11.91 -22.05
CA GLY A 72 2.57 12.62 -20.98
C GLY A 72 2.79 11.72 -19.76
N LYS A 73 4.05 11.61 -19.31
CA LYS A 73 4.44 10.71 -18.21
C LYS A 73 3.74 11.03 -16.89
N THR A 74 3.61 12.31 -16.54
CA THR A 74 2.94 12.75 -15.31
C THR A 74 1.46 12.41 -15.33
N PHE A 75 0.77 12.72 -16.43
CA PHE A 75 -0.65 12.39 -16.60
C PHE A 75 -0.89 10.87 -16.58
N ALA A 76 -0.07 10.11 -17.31
CA ALA A 76 -0.14 8.65 -17.32
C ALA A 76 0.06 8.05 -15.93
N SER A 77 0.98 8.61 -15.13
CA SER A 77 1.26 8.17 -13.76
C SER A 77 0.11 8.47 -12.81
N PHE A 78 -0.54 9.62 -12.96
CA PHE A 78 -1.75 9.96 -12.21
C PHE A 78 -2.86 8.94 -12.46
N ILE A 79 -3.19 8.70 -13.74
CA ILE A 79 -4.25 7.78 -14.12
C ILE A 79 -3.91 6.35 -13.72
N ALA A 80 -2.64 5.95 -13.82
CA ALA A 80 -2.17 4.64 -13.36
C ALA A 80 -2.36 4.44 -11.85
N GLY A 81 -1.96 5.42 -11.03
CA GLY A 81 -2.18 5.37 -9.58
C GLY A 81 -3.67 5.24 -9.24
N TRP A 82 -4.49 6.10 -9.83
CA TRP A 82 -5.93 6.14 -9.56
C TRP A 82 -6.69 4.89 -10.00
N ILE A 83 -6.46 4.42 -11.24
CA ILE A 83 -7.14 3.22 -11.75
C ILE A 83 -6.61 1.96 -11.04
N GLY A 84 -5.31 1.88 -10.78
CA GLY A 84 -4.69 0.72 -10.13
C GLY A 84 -5.31 0.42 -8.76
N ILE A 85 -5.38 1.42 -7.88
CA ILE A 85 -5.96 1.25 -6.54
C ILE A 85 -7.47 0.99 -6.59
N THR A 86 -8.19 1.66 -7.50
CA THR A 86 -9.64 1.48 -7.64
C THR A 86 -10.00 0.05 -8.09
N ILE A 87 -9.27 -0.48 -9.09
CA ILE A 87 -9.50 -1.84 -9.58
C ILE A 87 -9.09 -2.87 -8.53
N ALA A 88 -7.98 -2.68 -7.83
CA ALA A 88 -7.58 -3.55 -6.72
C ALA A 88 -8.65 -3.61 -5.62
N ALA A 89 -9.24 -2.47 -5.26
CA ALA A 89 -10.32 -2.41 -4.29
C ALA A 89 -11.60 -3.08 -4.77
N ILE A 90 -11.93 -3.00 -6.06
CA ILE A 90 -13.07 -3.74 -6.64
C ILE A 90 -12.85 -5.25 -6.51
N PHE A 91 -11.63 -5.75 -6.76
CA PHE A 91 -11.31 -7.16 -6.55
C PHE A 91 -11.44 -7.57 -5.08
N ALA A 92 -10.92 -6.76 -4.15
CA ALA A 92 -11.12 -6.97 -2.72
C ALA A 92 -12.61 -7.01 -2.35
N GLY A 93 -13.42 -6.09 -2.90
CA GLY A 93 -14.87 -6.09 -2.71
C GLY A 93 -15.56 -7.35 -3.25
N ILE A 94 -15.09 -7.90 -4.37
CA ILE A 94 -15.60 -9.17 -4.92
C ILE A 94 -15.27 -10.33 -3.98
N GLU A 95 -14.01 -10.42 -3.51
CA GLU A 95 -13.56 -11.47 -2.59
C GLU A 95 -14.33 -11.45 -1.28
N LEU A 96 -14.54 -10.25 -0.71
CA LEU A 96 -15.38 -10.06 0.47
C LEU A 96 -16.82 -10.48 0.21
N GLY A 97 -17.40 -10.06 -0.92
CA GLY A 97 -18.80 -10.34 -1.24
C GLY A 97 -19.09 -11.80 -1.59
N LEU A 98 -18.06 -12.58 -1.91
CA LEU A 98 -18.13 -14.04 -2.11
C LEU A 98 -17.76 -14.83 -0.85
N SER A 99 -17.14 -14.18 0.14
CA SER A 99 -16.70 -14.83 1.37
C SER A 99 -17.88 -15.18 2.26
N THR A 100 -17.95 -16.45 2.68
CA THR A 100 -18.94 -16.89 3.68
C THR A 100 -18.68 -16.32 5.07
N SER A 101 -17.48 -15.79 5.29
CA SER A 101 -17.09 -15.15 6.55
C SER A 101 -17.54 -13.69 6.63
N PHE A 102 -18.04 -13.12 5.52
CA PHE A 102 -18.49 -11.74 5.46
C PHE A 102 -20.02 -11.70 5.28
N ALA A 103 -20.70 -10.86 6.08
CA ALA A 103 -22.17 -10.83 6.13
C ALA A 103 -22.83 -10.24 4.86
N TYR A 104 -22.05 -9.54 4.03
CA TYR A 104 -22.55 -8.77 2.90
C TYR A 104 -22.18 -9.40 1.56
N GLY A 105 -23.16 -9.45 0.66
CA GLY A 105 -22.93 -9.89 -0.72
C GLY A 105 -22.32 -8.80 -1.61
N LEU A 106 -22.02 -9.21 -2.85
CA LEU A 106 -21.39 -8.39 -3.89
C LEU A 106 -22.06 -7.03 -4.15
N SER A 107 -23.38 -6.92 -3.98
CA SER A 107 -24.13 -5.69 -4.22
C SER A 107 -23.76 -4.55 -3.25
N ILE A 108 -23.16 -4.88 -2.11
CA ILE A 108 -22.74 -3.92 -1.09
C ILE A 108 -21.22 -3.80 -1.07
N THR A 109 -20.50 -4.93 -1.04
CA THR A 109 -19.04 -4.93 -0.89
C THR A 109 -18.32 -4.29 -2.07
N VAL A 110 -18.76 -4.55 -3.31
CA VAL A 110 -18.09 -4.01 -4.51
C VAL A 110 -18.27 -2.50 -4.63
N PRO A 111 -19.48 -1.93 -4.54
CA PRO A 111 -19.65 -0.49 -4.62
C PRO A 111 -18.98 0.26 -3.47
N VAL A 112 -19.05 -0.27 -2.23
CA VAL A 112 -18.40 0.36 -1.06
C VAL A 112 -16.89 0.40 -1.26
N MET A 113 -16.26 -0.74 -1.56
CA MET A 113 -14.81 -0.79 -1.75
C MET A 113 -14.37 0.05 -2.95
N GLY A 114 -15.05 -0.10 -4.09
CA GLY A 114 -14.70 0.63 -5.31
C GLY A 114 -14.86 2.14 -5.19
N LEU A 115 -15.96 2.63 -4.59
CA LEU A 115 -16.24 4.06 -4.51
C LEU A 115 -15.26 4.79 -3.59
N TRP A 116 -15.03 4.27 -2.39
CA TRP A 116 -14.12 4.90 -1.43
C TRP A 116 -12.68 4.92 -1.94
N HIS A 117 -12.22 3.84 -2.59
CA HIS A 117 -10.90 3.80 -3.20
C HIS A 117 -10.80 4.60 -4.50
N ALA A 118 -11.90 4.84 -5.21
CA ALA A 118 -11.92 5.78 -6.32
C ALA A 118 -11.74 7.22 -5.83
N ILE A 119 -12.34 7.59 -4.69
CA ILE A 119 -12.18 8.94 -4.11
C ILE A 119 -10.75 9.11 -3.56
N LEU A 120 -10.31 8.20 -2.69
CA LEU A 120 -8.97 8.26 -2.10
C LEU A 120 -7.87 8.04 -3.13
N GLY A 121 -8.12 7.23 -4.16
CA GLY A 121 -7.18 6.94 -5.22
C GLY A 121 -6.79 8.16 -6.06
N VAL A 122 -7.55 9.25 -6.03
CA VAL A 122 -7.13 10.53 -6.62
C VAL A 122 -5.83 11.00 -5.97
N ILE A 123 -5.73 10.87 -4.65
CA ILE A 123 -4.53 11.24 -3.89
C ILE A 123 -3.38 10.30 -4.23
N GLU A 124 -3.62 8.98 -4.31
CA GLU A 124 -2.60 8.02 -4.74
C GLU A 124 -2.10 8.30 -6.16
N GLY A 125 -2.99 8.71 -7.07
CA GLY A 125 -2.66 9.20 -8.39
C GLY A 125 -1.77 10.44 -8.34
N VAL A 126 -2.10 11.44 -7.52
CA VAL A 126 -1.29 12.66 -7.36
C VAL A 126 0.11 12.31 -6.83
N ILE A 127 0.19 11.47 -5.80
CA ILE A 127 1.48 11.01 -5.25
C ILE A 127 2.29 10.31 -6.33
N THR A 128 1.69 9.34 -7.04
CA THR A 128 2.34 8.59 -8.12
C THR A 128 2.86 9.53 -9.22
N ALA A 129 2.04 10.50 -9.63
CA ALA A 129 2.42 11.49 -10.63
C ALA A 129 3.54 12.43 -10.16
N GLY A 130 3.51 12.85 -8.89
CA GLY A 130 4.56 13.68 -8.29
C GLY A 130 5.91 12.96 -8.29
N VAL A 131 5.93 11.70 -7.84
CA VAL A 131 7.16 10.89 -7.79
C VAL A 131 7.69 10.61 -9.19
N VAL A 132 6.85 10.10 -10.10
CA VAL A 132 7.29 9.75 -11.46
C VAL A 132 7.67 11.00 -12.26
N GLY A 133 6.91 12.09 -12.14
CA GLY A 133 7.20 13.36 -12.82
C GLY A 133 8.52 13.98 -12.35
N TYR A 134 8.81 13.92 -11.04
CA TYR A 134 10.10 14.35 -10.51
C TYR A 134 11.25 13.50 -11.07
N ILE A 135 11.12 12.17 -11.05
CA ILE A 135 12.16 11.26 -11.57
C ILE A 135 12.39 11.51 -13.06
N ALA A 136 11.33 11.66 -13.84
CA ALA A 136 11.42 11.89 -15.28
C ALA A 136 12.14 13.20 -15.65
N THR A 137 12.07 14.23 -14.81
CA THR A 137 12.67 15.55 -15.07
C THR A 137 14.10 15.69 -14.56
N ARG A 138 14.47 15.01 -13.47
CA ARG A 138 15.79 15.14 -12.84
C ARG A 138 16.73 13.99 -13.13
N ARG A 139 16.18 12.83 -13.49
CA ARG A 139 16.90 11.55 -13.53
C ARG A 139 16.27 10.59 -14.54
N SER A 140 16.19 11.00 -15.81
CA SER A 140 15.69 10.13 -16.90
C SER A 140 16.51 8.84 -17.05
N ASP A 141 17.77 8.85 -16.59
CA ASP A 141 18.65 7.68 -16.46
C ASP A 141 18.06 6.59 -15.57
N LEU A 142 17.21 6.94 -14.59
CA LEU A 142 16.60 5.96 -13.66
C LEU A 142 15.41 5.23 -14.23
N LEU A 143 14.76 5.80 -15.25
CA LEU A 143 13.76 5.09 -16.03
C LEU A 143 14.41 4.08 -17.00
N GLU A 144 15.73 4.15 -17.21
CA GLU A 144 16.49 3.26 -18.10
C GLU A 144 17.47 2.32 -17.38
N LYS A 145 17.96 2.65 -16.16
CA LYS A 145 19.06 1.91 -15.50
C LYS A 145 18.93 1.62 -14.00
N GLY A 146 17.86 2.03 -13.31
CA GLY A 146 17.58 1.55 -11.95
C GLY A 146 18.59 1.91 -10.84
N GLU A 147 19.33 3.01 -10.94
CA GLU A 147 20.28 3.46 -9.88
C GLU A 147 19.65 4.44 -8.86
N THR A 148 19.33 4.02 -7.65
CA THR A 148 18.61 4.88 -6.70
C THR A 148 19.42 6.11 -6.20
N GLY A 149 18.94 7.33 -6.51
CA GLY A 149 19.46 8.59 -5.97
C GLY A 149 18.97 8.92 -4.54
N LYS A 150 19.26 10.12 -4.01
CA LYS A 150 18.86 10.54 -2.64
C LYS A 150 17.36 10.85 -2.46
N VAL A 151 16.60 10.92 -3.56
CA VAL A 151 15.24 11.46 -3.59
C VAL A 151 14.18 10.53 -2.98
N PRO A 152 14.19 9.21 -3.24
CA PRO A 152 13.32 8.28 -2.52
C PRO A 152 13.45 8.42 -1.01
N PHE A 153 14.65 8.67 -0.50
CA PHE A 153 14.88 8.90 0.93
C PHE A 153 14.24 10.19 1.45
N VAL A 154 14.25 11.27 0.66
CA VAL A 154 13.57 12.52 1.01
C VAL A 154 12.05 12.33 1.01
N LEU A 155 11.51 11.63 0.02
CA LEU A 155 10.07 11.35 -0.07
C LEU A 155 9.62 10.43 1.06
N ILE A 156 10.37 9.36 1.36
CA ILE A 156 10.11 8.48 2.50
C ILE A 156 10.16 9.28 3.80
N GLY A 157 11.20 10.11 4.00
CA GLY A 157 11.30 10.98 5.17
C GLY A 157 10.11 11.93 5.30
N LEU A 158 9.68 12.53 4.19
CA LEU A 158 8.50 13.39 4.16
C LEU A 158 7.22 12.61 4.50
N MET A 159 7.04 11.41 3.96
CA MET A 159 5.87 10.56 4.24
C MET A 159 5.83 10.11 5.70
N ILE A 160 6.98 9.77 6.29
CA ILE A 160 7.08 9.46 7.72
C ILE A 160 6.68 10.70 8.54
N VAL A 161 7.23 11.87 8.24
CA VAL A 161 6.91 13.12 8.98
C VAL A 161 5.45 13.54 8.82
N LEU A 162 4.84 13.26 7.65
CA LEU A 162 3.43 13.56 7.40
C LEU A 162 2.49 12.52 7.99
N SER A 163 2.93 11.31 8.35
CA SER A 163 2.04 10.26 8.85
C SER A 163 1.23 10.64 10.10
N PRO A 164 1.79 11.37 11.10
CA PRO A 164 1.00 11.79 12.26
C PRO A 164 -0.03 12.86 11.90
N VAL A 165 0.27 13.68 10.88
CA VAL A 165 -0.69 14.68 10.36
C VAL A 165 -1.86 13.96 9.72
N PHE A 166 -1.63 12.88 8.97
CA PHE A 166 -2.73 12.07 8.44
C PHE A 166 -3.56 11.42 9.55
N ALA A 167 -2.91 10.87 10.58
CA ALA A 167 -3.61 10.29 11.73
C ALA A 167 -4.48 11.33 12.45
N TYR A 168 -3.93 12.51 12.74
CA TYR A 168 -4.66 13.62 13.36
C TYR A 168 -5.84 14.10 12.50
N LEU A 169 -5.64 14.27 11.19
CA LEU A 169 -6.70 14.70 10.28
C LEU A 169 -7.82 13.65 10.15
N ALA A 170 -7.48 12.36 10.17
CA ALA A 170 -8.47 11.28 10.15
C ALA A 170 -9.34 11.32 11.41
N GLU A 171 -8.74 11.54 12.58
CA GLU A 171 -9.47 11.66 13.85
C GLU A 171 -10.37 12.91 13.87
N GLU A 172 -9.86 14.06 13.43
CA GLU A 172 -10.61 15.33 13.43
C GLU A 172 -11.87 15.28 12.55
N VAL A 173 -11.83 14.53 11.45
CA VAL A 173 -13.00 14.35 10.58
C VAL A 173 -13.87 13.16 10.99
N GLY A 174 -13.55 12.48 12.10
CA GLY A 174 -14.26 11.29 12.56
C GLY A 174 -14.20 10.14 11.55
N TYR A 175 -13.10 10.02 10.81
CA TYR A 175 -12.93 8.95 9.84
C TYR A 175 -12.91 7.61 10.57
N SER A 176 -13.85 6.76 10.18
CA SER A 176 -13.99 5.38 10.62
C SER A 176 -14.13 4.51 9.38
N GLU A 177 -13.51 3.34 9.37
CA GLU A 177 -13.48 2.56 8.15
C GLU A 177 -14.88 2.08 7.78
N PRO A 178 -15.28 2.14 6.49
CA PRO A 178 -16.63 1.76 6.09
C PRO A 178 -17.01 0.34 6.50
N LEU A 179 -16.05 -0.59 6.54
CA LEU A 179 -16.29 -1.96 6.98
C LEU A 179 -16.24 -2.13 8.50
N GLU A 180 -15.47 -1.31 9.22
CA GLU A 180 -15.43 -1.28 10.69
C GLU A 180 -16.78 -0.85 11.25
N ASN A 181 -17.32 0.26 10.73
CA ASN A 181 -18.65 0.78 11.11
C ASN A 181 -19.76 -0.26 10.95
N VAL A 182 -19.66 -1.00 9.85
CA VAL A 182 -20.59 -2.07 9.51
C VAL A 182 -20.44 -3.25 10.48
N ALA A 183 -19.22 -3.58 10.87
CA ALA A 183 -18.95 -4.66 11.80
C ALA A 183 -19.36 -4.34 13.24
N GLU A 184 -19.10 -3.11 13.69
CA GLU A 184 -19.53 -2.61 15.00
C GLU A 184 -21.05 -2.60 15.11
N PHE A 185 -21.76 -2.12 14.08
CA PHE A 185 -23.23 -2.17 14.02
C PHE A 185 -23.80 -3.59 14.20
N LEU A 186 -23.06 -4.60 13.75
CA LEU A 186 -23.45 -6.01 13.83
C LEU A 186 -22.96 -6.72 15.11
N GLY A 187 -22.19 -6.05 15.96
CA GLY A 187 -21.63 -6.63 17.19
C GLY A 187 -20.64 -7.76 16.91
N LEU A 188 -19.91 -7.69 15.79
CA LEU A 188 -18.92 -8.72 15.44
C LEU A 188 -17.60 -8.46 16.19
N GLU A 189 -17.16 -9.43 17.01
CA GLU A 189 -15.89 -9.34 17.73
C GLU A 189 -14.69 -9.70 16.83
N GLU A 190 -13.61 -8.93 16.95
CA GLU A 190 -12.31 -9.28 16.38
C GLU A 190 -11.62 -10.39 17.17
N ASN A 191 -11.18 -11.43 16.46
CA ASN A 191 -10.35 -12.49 17.03
C ASN A 191 -8.98 -12.45 16.35
N THR A 192 -8.00 -11.80 16.99
CA THR A 192 -6.64 -11.70 16.47
C THR A 192 -5.89 -13.01 16.70
N ILE A 193 -5.48 -13.69 15.63
CA ILE A 193 -4.67 -14.93 15.70
C ILE A 193 -3.22 -14.61 16.11
N ASN A 194 -2.71 -13.46 15.69
CA ASN A 194 -1.39 -12.95 16.04
C ASN A 194 -1.53 -11.45 16.32
N PRO A 195 -1.19 -10.94 17.51
CA PRO A 195 -1.29 -9.52 17.80
C PRO A 195 -0.23 -8.67 17.07
N GLY A 196 0.74 -9.27 16.38
CA GLY A 196 1.85 -8.53 15.79
C GLY A 196 2.84 -8.00 16.83
N LEU A 197 3.92 -7.36 16.37
CA LEU A 197 4.91 -6.72 17.24
C LEU A 197 4.50 -5.29 17.61
N LEU A 198 3.89 -4.58 16.66
CA LEU A 198 3.45 -3.19 16.73
C LEU A 198 2.03 -3.08 16.12
N PRO A 199 1.01 -3.70 16.74
CA PRO A 199 -0.34 -3.73 16.19
C PRO A 199 -0.86 -2.34 15.86
N ASP A 200 -1.47 -2.21 14.68
CA ASP A 200 -2.12 -0.98 14.21
C ASP A 200 -1.20 0.24 14.23
N TYR A 201 0.10 -0.02 14.04
CA TYR A 201 1.16 0.99 14.06
C TYR A 201 1.29 1.70 15.43
N THR A 202 0.79 1.09 16.51
CA THR A 202 0.87 1.63 17.88
C THR A 202 2.03 1.03 18.68
N ILE A 203 2.50 1.80 19.68
CA ILE A 203 3.53 1.36 20.63
C ILE A 203 2.97 1.51 22.05
N PRO A 204 2.87 0.43 22.84
CA PRO A 204 2.37 0.50 24.21
C PRO A 204 3.13 1.52 25.06
N GLY A 205 2.38 2.42 25.72
CA GLY A 205 2.95 3.45 26.58
C GLY A 205 3.42 4.73 25.87
N LEU A 206 3.22 4.85 24.56
CA LEU A 206 3.43 6.09 23.81
C LEU A 206 2.10 6.70 23.36
N ASP A 207 2.15 8.02 23.12
CA ASP A 207 1.09 8.77 22.46
C ASP A 207 0.82 8.20 21.04
N PRO A 208 -0.45 8.10 20.58
CA PRO A 208 -0.79 7.49 19.30
C PRO A 208 -0.10 8.12 18.08
N TYR A 209 0.12 9.44 18.08
CA TYR A 209 0.77 10.14 16.97
C TYR A 209 2.28 9.85 16.94
N ILE A 210 2.91 9.83 18.13
CA ILE A 210 4.33 9.46 18.27
C ILE A 210 4.54 7.97 17.96
N GLY A 211 3.62 7.11 18.42
CA GLY A 211 3.59 5.69 18.11
C GLY A 211 3.58 5.44 16.61
N THR A 212 2.63 6.06 15.89
CA THR A 212 2.51 5.96 14.43
C THR A 212 3.77 6.45 13.70
N LEU A 213 4.37 7.57 14.14
CA LEU A 213 5.62 8.08 13.57
C LEU A 213 6.76 7.06 13.69
N LEU A 214 6.97 6.53 14.88
CA LEU A 214 8.06 5.59 15.18
C LEU A 214 7.84 4.25 14.50
N SER A 215 6.61 3.73 14.50
CA SER A 215 6.22 2.52 13.77
C SER A 215 6.50 2.66 12.28
N GLY A 216 6.19 3.81 11.68
CA GLY A 216 6.55 4.11 10.29
C GLY A 216 8.06 4.06 10.03
N ALA A 217 8.86 4.67 10.91
CA ALA A 217 10.32 4.63 10.82
C ALA A 217 10.89 3.20 10.99
N ILE A 218 10.35 2.43 11.93
CA ILE A 218 10.73 1.03 12.17
C ILE A 218 10.38 0.17 10.95
N GLY A 219 9.19 0.33 10.37
CA GLY A 219 8.78 -0.39 9.17
C GLY A 219 9.72 -0.16 8.00
N VAL A 220 10.07 1.10 7.73
CA VAL A 220 11.05 1.47 6.70
C VAL A 220 12.42 0.85 6.97
N LEU A 221 12.88 0.88 8.22
CA LEU A 221 14.15 0.26 8.61
C LEU A 221 14.15 -1.25 8.37
N ILE A 222 13.08 -1.96 8.74
CA ILE A 222 12.94 -3.41 8.52
C ILE A 222 13.01 -3.74 7.03
N VAL A 223 12.25 -3.03 6.18
CA VAL A 223 12.27 -3.22 4.73
C VAL A 223 13.69 -3.00 4.18
N PHE A 224 14.39 -1.96 4.65
CA PHE A 224 15.76 -1.67 4.25
C PHE A 224 16.74 -2.78 4.63
N LEU A 225 16.68 -3.25 5.87
CA LEU A 225 17.55 -4.31 6.37
C LEU A 225 17.33 -5.63 5.62
N LEU A 226 16.07 -5.99 5.36
CA LEU A 226 15.73 -7.18 4.58
C LEU A 226 16.23 -7.07 3.13
N SER A 227 16.02 -5.93 2.50
CA SER A 227 16.50 -5.67 1.13
C SER A 227 18.03 -5.76 1.05
N PHE A 228 18.72 -5.21 2.04
CA PHE A 228 20.18 -5.29 2.16
C PHE A 228 20.65 -6.73 2.38
N ALA A 229 20.00 -7.49 3.26
CA ALA A 229 20.33 -8.89 3.53
C ALA A 229 20.16 -9.76 2.29
N VAL A 230 19.06 -9.59 1.53
CA VAL A 230 18.83 -10.30 0.26
C VAL A 230 19.92 -9.98 -0.76
N LYS A 231 20.27 -8.69 -0.91
CA LYS A 231 21.34 -8.26 -1.82
C LYS A 231 22.69 -8.86 -1.42
N TYR A 232 23.01 -8.84 -0.13
CA TYR A 232 24.25 -9.39 0.42
C TYR A 232 24.34 -10.90 0.17
N ALA A 233 23.29 -11.65 0.47
CA ALA A 233 23.22 -13.10 0.23
C ALA A 233 23.37 -13.45 -1.26
N HIS A 234 22.76 -12.67 -2.15
CA HIS A 234 22.90 -12.88 -3.60
C HIS A 234 24.32 -12.57 -4.10
N SER A 235 24.94 -11.50 -3.62
CA SER A 235 26.31 -11.14 -4.00
C SER A 235 27.31 -12.18 -3.50
N SER A 236 27.11 -12.73 -2.30
CA SER A 236 27.97 -13.76 -1.73
C SER A 236 27.94 -15.06 -2.54
N ARG A 237 26.80 -15.42 -3.15
CA ARG A 237 26.67 -16.62 -4.00
C ARG A 237 27.30 -16.48 -5.39
N LYS A 238 27.49 -15.25 -5.90
CA LYS A 238 28.16 -15.02 -7.19
C LYS A 238 29.70 -15.05 -7.09
N ASN A 239 30.23 -14.95 -5.87
CA ASN A 239 31.66 -14.97 -5.59
C ASN A 239 32.17 -16.35 -5.11
N THR A 240 31.34 -17.39 -5.19
CA THR A 240 31.65 -18.80 -4.92
C THR A 240 31.37 -19.62 -6.15
#